data_AF-A0A238DPL6-F1
#
_entry.id   AF-A0A238DPL6-F1
#
_cell.length_a   1.000
_cell.length_b   1.000
_cell.length_c   1.000
_cell.angle_alpha   90.00
_cell.angle_beta   90.00
_cell.angle_gamma   90.00
#
_symmetry.space_group_name_H-M   'P 1'
#
loop_
_entity.id
_entity.type
_entity.pdbx_description
1 polymer ?
#
loop_
_entity_poly.entity_id
_entity_poly.type
_entity_poly.pdbx_seq_one_letter_code
_entity_poly.pdbx_strand_id
1 'polypeptide(L)'
;MSKAATPKKAATKRATARAPQARDRLMSLMLSTPEGQSYMTAIAAAGMRLAPLDAVVPLGTFLDVVTRQVRDCTDMPPEIGLAATLSVIGAALSQNGCAVSWHDDKTPIHPALWLLVLAPSGAGKTLVRRTVADALGVKLRMLTDPGSGKAFLSALQAADGVAYWMRDEYGQLLKQIGNGGPLGQVRDYMLHAYDHDRIANETMKDGVVAVEKPILSILGVTVDATWSSAIDAEMLVDGLMARHLFMTCAHRPLSTPRYPIEQMMENVAAAAGPLRERLAQTGASYVIGRKAAALYETQWHELARLVGEKVDRAYFRRITWSAARYALIYHVLLEKEGFEIGTEAMSWAWRMVQFHMQATREVLSLADPGFVPKVLKIIQWVDEQIGAGTDLARQGGAALGRAVLTRFHRELGGASEAKSLVDLALKYAK
;
A
#
# COMPACT_ATOMS: atom_id res chain seq x y z
N MET A 1 -14.59 74.65 -35.68
CA MET A 1 -13.89 73.52 -36.33
C MET A 1 -13.31 72.63 -35.23
N SER A 2 -14.01 71.55 -34.90
CA SER A 2 -13.63 70.59 -33.86
C SER A 2 -13.02 69.35 -34.54
N LYS A 3 -11.80 68.95 -34.15
CA LYS A 3 -11.19 67.67 -34.59
C LYS A 3 -11.50 66.62 -33.53
N ALA A 4 -12.29 65.62 -33.95
CA ALA A 4 -12.66 64.45 -33.17
C ALA A 4 -11.44 63.55 -32.90
N ALA A 5 -11.26 63.14 -31.64
CA ALA A 5 -10.32 62.11 -31.23
C ALA A 5 -11.06 60.78 -30.98
N THR A 6 -10.65 59.76 -31.71
CA THR A 6 -11.16 58.38 -31.66
C THR A 6 -10.74 57.68 -30.36
N PRO A 7 -11.60 56.92 -29.66
CA PRO A 7 -11.18 56.17 -28.48
C PRO A 7 -10.52 54.84 -28.86
N LYS A 8 -9.31 54.60 -28.35
CA LYS A 8 -8.63 53.30 -28.40
C LYS A 8 -9.36 52.29 -27.50
N LYS A 9 -9.88 51.21 -28.09
CA LYS A 9 -10.37 50.02 -27.37
C LYS A 9 -9.21 49.35 -26.63
N ALA A 10 -9.26 49.36 -25.30
CA ALA A 10 -8.42 48.50 -24.46
C ALA A 10 -9.01 47.07 -24.48
N ALA A 11 -8.23 46.11 -24.98
CA ALA A 11 -8.59 44.70 -24.94
C ALA A 11 -8.39 44.16 -23.51
N THR A 12 -9.49 43.87 -22.82
CA THR A 12 -9.50 43.22 -21.51
C THR A 12 -9.04 41.76 -21.69
N LYS A 13 -7.80 41.45 -21.30
CA LYS A 13 -7.35 40.06 -21.16
C LYS A 13 -8.14 39.42 -20.02
N ARG A 14 -9.14 38.59 -20.35
CA ARG A 14 -9.81 37.69 -19.40
C ARG A 14 -8.77 36.70 -18.89
N ALA A 15 -8.39 36.83 -17.62
CA ALA A 15 -7.63 35.80 -16.92
C ALA A 15 -8.49 34.54 -16.86
N THR A 16 -8.03 33.46 -17.49
CA THR A 16 -8.62 32.13 -17.36
C THR A 16 -8.47 31.68 -15.92
N ALA A 17 -9.59 31.55 -15.21
CA ALA A 17 -9.61 31.02 -13.85
C ALA A 17 -8.99 29.61 -13.87
N ARG A 18 -7.90 29.42 -13.11
CA ARG A 18 -7.31 28.11 -12.89
C ARG A 18 -8.37 27.18 -12.30
N ALA A 19 -8.49 25.99 -12.86
CA ALA A 19 -9.32 24.94 -12.28
C ALA A 19 -8.91 24.73 -10.80
N PRO A 20 -9.86 24.64 -9.85
CA PRO A 20 -9.54 24.43 -8.45
C PRO A 20 -8.69 23.17 -8.31
N GLN A 21 -7.60 23.25 -7.57
CA GLN A 21 -6.74 22.09 -7.31
C GLN A 21 -7.54 21.05 -6.52
N ALA A 22 -7.18 19.76 -6.58
CA ALA A 22 -7.86 18.70 -5.82
C ALA A 22 -7.95 19.03 -4.31
N ARG A 23 -6.99 19.81 -3.79
CA ARG A 23 -7.00 20.43 -2.47
C ARG A 23 -8.21 21.35 -2.24
N ASP A 24 -8.54 22.21 -3.20
CA ASP A 24 -9.64 23.18 -3.08
C ASP A 24 -11.01 22.50 -3.14
N ARG A 25 -11.13 21.39 -3.87
CA ARG A 25 -12.35 20.56 -3.88
C ARG A 25 -12.51 19.75 -2.60
N LEU A 26 -11.44 19.16 -2.07
CA LEU A 26 -11.44 18.46 -0.79
C LEU A 26 -11.77 19.42 0.36
N MET A 27 -11.20 20.64 0.34
CA MET A 27 -11.53 21.70 1.29
C MET A 27 -12.98 22.16 1.16
N SER A 28 -13.49 22.33 -0.06
CA SER A 28 -14.89 22.70 -0.29
C SER A 28 -15.89 21.62 0.17
N LEU A 29 -15.56 20.34 -0.02
CA LEU A 29 -16.38 19.21 0.44
C LEU A 29 -16.37 19.06 1.97
N MET A 30 -15.23 19.34 2.62
CA MET A 30 -15.13 19.33 4.08
C MET A 30 -15.75 20.58 4.73
N LEU A 31 -15.81 21.71 4.05
CA LEU A 31 -16.47 22.93 4.55
C LEU A 31 -18.00 22.91 4.42
N SER A 32 -18.54 21.98 3.61
CA SER A 32 -19.98 21.84 3.37
C SER A 32 -20.72 20.96 4.38
N THR A 33 -20.01 20.31 5.31
CA THR A 33 -20.62 19.52 6.40
C THR A 33 -20.47 20.23 7.75
N PRO A 34 -21.51 20.24 8.61
CA PRO A 34 -21.44 20.85 9.94
C PRO A 34 -20.32 20.29 10.82
N GLU A 35 -20.02 18.99 10.71
CA GLU A 35 -18.89 18.38 11.44
C GLU A 35 -17.53 18.79 10.86
N GLY A 36 -17.43 18.97 9.54
CA GLY A 36 -16.17 19.29 8.86
C GLY A 36 -15.64 20.69 9.17
N GLN A 37 -16.51 21.66 9.44
CA GLN A 37 -16.11 22.98 9.94
C GLN A 37 -15.53 22.92 11.35
N SER A 38 -16.06 22.06 12.23
CA SER A 38 -15.53 21.87 13.58
C SER A 38 -14.15 21.19 13.57
N TYR A 39 -13.95 20.18 12.71
CA TYR A 39 -12.64 19.55 12.51
C TYR A 39 -11.60 20.52 11.94
N MET A 40 -11.97 21.36 10.97
CA MET A 40 -11.07 22.35 10.39
C MET A 40 -10.73 23.48 11.36
N THR A 41 -11.67 23.89 12.22
CA THR A 41 -11.40 24.89 13.26
C THR A 41 -10.41 24.34 14.29
N ALA A 42 -10.52 23.06 14.67
CA ALA A 42 -9.56 22.39 15.54
C ALA A 42 -8.17 22.21 14.88
N ILE A 43 -8.12 21.80 13.61
CA ILE A 43 -6.86 21.61 12.85
C ILE A 43 -6.16 22.95 12.58
N ALA A 44 -6.93 24.00 12.24
CA ALA A 44 -6.41 25.35 11.99
C ALA A 44 -5.99 26.06 13.29
N ALA A 45 -6.74 25.91 14.38
CA ALA A 45 -6.37 26.43 15.69
C ALA A 45 -5.09 25.77 16.24
N ALA A 46 -4.81 24.52 15.86
CA ALA A 46 -3.62 23.78 16.27
C ALA A 46 -2.42 23.92 15.31
N GLY A 47 -2.55 24.61 14.17
CA GLY A 47 -1.48 24.74 13.18
C GLY A 47 -0.99 23.41 12.59
N MET A 48 -1.79 22.33 12.70
CA MET A 48 -1.36 20.99 12.31
C MET A 48 -1.42 20.80 10.79
N ARG A 49 -0.25 20.60 10.16
CA ARG A 49 -0.19 19.85 8.90
C ARG A 49 -0.54 18.41 9.24
N LEU A 50 -1.67 17.89 8.75
CA LEU A 50 -2.00 16.47 8.90
C LEU A 50 -0.82 15.63 8.39
N ALA A 51 -0.21 14.84 9.27
CA ALA A 51 0.79 13.88 8.83
C ALA A 51 0.08 12.84 7.94
N PRO A 52 0.75 12.26 6.92
CA PRO A 52 0.16 11.21 6.07
C PRO A 52 -0.50 10.07 6.88
N LEU A 53 0.04 9.77 8.07
CA LEU A 53 -0.52 8.81 9.01
C LEU A 53 -1.89 9.25 9.58
N ASP A 54 -2.06 10.52 9.97
CA ASP A 54 -3.32 11.01 10.55
C ASP A 54 -4.46 10.98 9.52
N ALA A 55 -4.13 11.04 8.23
CA ALA A 55 -5.12 10.93 7.15
C ALA A 55 -5.75 9.53 7.05
N VAL A 56 -5.13 8.50 7.62
CA VAL A 56 -5.63 7.11 7.56
C VAL A 56 -6.04 6.55 8.93
N VAL A 57 -5.94 7.35 9.99
CA VAL A 57 -6.26 6.92 11.36
C VAL A 57 -7.54 7.64 11.83
N PRO A 58 -8.69 6.93 11.93
CA PRO A 58 -9.91 7.54 12.44
C PRO A 58 -9.81 7.81 13.94
N LEU A 59 -10.03 9.07 14.34
CA LEU A 59 -9.91 9.50 15.73
C LEU A 59 -10.89 8.74 16.64
N GLY A 60 -10.45 8.44 17.85
CA GLY A 60 -11.24 7.72 18.86
C GLY A 60 -11.28 6.21 18.68
N THR A 61 -10.77 5.68 17.56
CA THR A 61 -10.74 4.23 17.34
C THR A 61 -9.58 3.55 18.07
N PHE A 62 -9.64 2.23 18.22
CA PHE A 62 -8.52 1.42 18.71
C PHE A 62 -7.21 1.71 17.96
N LEU A 63 -7.29 1.90 16.63
CA LEU A 63 -6.13 2.22 15.78
C LEU A 63 -5.50 3.58 16.15
N ASP A 64 -6.32 4.57 16.46
CA ASP A 64 -5.88 5.89 16.92
C ASP A 64 -5.18 5.80 18.28
N VAL A 65 -5.72 5.02 19.21
CA VAL A 65 -5.06 4.78 20.50
C VAL A 65 -3.70 4.11 20.31
N VAL A 66 -3.61 3.03 19.54
CA VAL A 66 -2.32 2.33 19.31
C VAL A 66 -1.29 3.27 18.68
N THR A 67 -1.67 3.99 17.62
CA THR A 67 -0.73 4.86 16.91
C THR A 67 -0.27 6.04 17.77
N ARG A 68 -1.13 6.61 18.61
CA ARG A 68 -0.75 7.64 19.61
C ARG A 68 0.16 7.10 20.69
N GLN A 69 -0.12 5.92 21.25
CA GLN A 69 0.76 5.32 22.25
C GLN A 69 2.17 5.12 21.69
N VAL A 70 2.30 4.65 20.44
CA VAL A 70 3.61 4.56 19.77
C VAL A 70 4.21 5.95 19.54
N ARG A 71 3.44 6.90 19.01
CA ARG A 71 3.91 8.26 18.69
C ARG A 71 4.43 9.01 19.92
N ASP A 72 3.66 9.01 20.99
CA ASP A 72 3.80 9.93 22.11
C ASP A 72 4.66 9.34 23.23
N CYS A 73 4.66 8.01 23.38
CA CYS A 73 5.39 7.34 24.47
C CYS A 73 6.73 6.73 24.03
N THR A 74 7.04 6.74 22.73
CA THR A 74 8.27 6.14 22.19
C THR A 74 8.89 7.02 21.10
N ASP A 75 10.14 6.72 20.74
CA ASP A 75 10.80 7.23 19.53
C ASP A 75 10.60 6.28 18.34
N MET A 76 9.73 5.28 18.43
CA MET A 76 9.42 4.41 17.30
C MET A 76 8.53 5.12 16.28
N PRO A 77 8.61 4.76 14.98
CA PRO A 77 7.71 5.29 13.97
C PRO A 77 6.26 4.86 14.24
N PRO A 78 5.30 5.78 14.34
CA PRO A 78 3.91 5.44 14.63
C PRO A 78 3.21 4.64 13.51
N GLU A 79 3.77 4.64 12.29
CA GLU A 79 3.32 3.80 11.17
C GLU A 79 3.45 2.30 11.48
N ILE A 80 4.35 1.89 12.39
CA ILE A 80 4.42 0.51 12.88
C ILE A 80 3.14 0.14 13.64
N GLY A 81 2.59 1.08 14.42
CA GLY A 81 1.30 0.90 15.10
C GLY A 81 0.16 0.67 14.11
N LEU A 82 0.14 1.42 13.01
CA LEU A 82 -0.82 1.25 11.93
C LEU A 82 -0.70 -0.12 11.27
N ALA A 83 0.50 -0.48 10.81
CA ALA A 83 0.73 -1.74 10.11
C ALA A 83 0.42 -2.97 11.00
N ALA A 84 0.89 -2.94 12.26
CA ALA A 84 0.62 -3.99 13.22
C ALA A 84 -0.89 -4.16 13.46
N THR A 85 -1.60 -3.07 13.71
CA THR A 85 -3.06 -3.09 13.98
C THR A 85 -3.85 -3.63 12.80
N LEU A 86 -3.64 -3.09 11.60
CA LEU A 86 -4.35 -3.52 10.39
C LEU A 86 -4.05 -4.99 10.05
N SER A 87 -2.79 -5.41 10.17
CA SER A 87 -2.41 -6.80 9.89
C SER A 87 -3.01 -7.79 10.87
N VAL A 88 -3.04 -7.47 12.18
CA VAL A 88 -3.62 -8.35 13.21
C VAL A 88 -5.13 -8.45 13.04
N ILE A 89 -5.82 -7.34 12.80
CA ILE A 89 -7.28 -7.33 12.58
C ILE A 89 -7.63 -8.09 11.29
N GLY A 90 -6.95 -7.81 10.18
CA GLY A 90 -7.18 -8.52 8.93
C GLY A 90 -6.96 -10.03 9.07
N ALA A 91 -5.88 -10.44 9.73
CA ALA A 91 -5.59 -11.85 9.99
C ALA A 91 -6.64 -12.50 10.92
N ALA A 92 -7.06 -11.82 11.99
CA ALA A 92 -8.07 -12.33 12.91
C ALA A 92 -9.42 -12.54 12.20
N LEU A 93 -9.86 -11.54 11.42
CA LEU A 93 -11.09 -11.64 10.62
C LEU A 93 -11.02 -12.79 9.61
N SER A 94 -9.91 -12.93 8.89
CA SER A 94 -9.70 -14.05 7.96
C SER A 94 -9.73 -15.40 8.66
N GLN A 95 -9.06 -15.54 9.81
CA GLN A 95 -9.01 -16.78 10.57
C GLN A 95 -10.36 -17.16 11.18
N ASN A 96 -11.20 -16.18 11.48
CA ASN A 96 -12.58 -16.39 11.91
C ASN A 96 -13.54 -16.59 10.72
N GLY A 97 -13.04 -16.72 9.48
CA GLY A 97 -13.87 -16.99 8.30
C GLY A 97 -14.70 -15.79 7.83
N CYS A 98 -14.36 -14.58 8.25
CA CYS A 98 -15.03 -13.38 7.76
C CYS A 98 -14.60 -13.07 6.33
N ALA A 99 -15.54 -12.56 5.53
CA ALA A 99 -15.30 -12.10 4.18
C ALA A 99 -16.20 -10.91 3.85
N VAL A 100 -15.83 -10.17 2.80
CA VAL A 100 -16.64 -9.09 2.24
C VAL A 100 -16.93 -9.37 0.78
N SER A 101 -18.10 -8.98 0.30
CA SER A 101 -18.48 -9.06 -1.11
C SER A 101 -18.99 -7.71 -1.61
N TRP A 102 -18.98 -7.48 -2.92
CA TRP A 102 -19.65 -6.31 -3.48
C TRP A 102 -21.17 -6.55 -3.46
N HIS A 103 -21.97 -5.48 -3.48
CA HIS A 103 -23.43 -5.65 -3.45
C HIS A 103 -23.97 -6.50 -4.60
N ASP A 104 -23.34 -6.38 -5.77
CA ASP A 104 -23.66 -6.94 -7.08
C ASP A 104 -22.81 -8.17 -7.45
N ASP A 105 -21.69 -8.41 -6.76
CA ASP A 105 -20.86 -9.61 -6.91
C ASP A 105 -20.70 -10.32 -5.56
N LYS A 106 -21.22 -11.54 -5.46
CA LYS A 106 -21.20 -12.36 -4.24
C LYS A 106 -19.89 -13.11 -4.03
N THR A 107 -18.90 -12.91 -4.88
CA THR A 107 -17.57 -13.52 -4.70
C THR A 107 -16.96 -13.01 -3.39
N PRO A 108 -16.59 -13.92 -2.45
CA PRO A 108 -16.03 -13.52 -1.17
C PRO A 108 -14.61 -13.00 -1.34
N ILE A 109 -14.34 -11.86 -0.69
CA ILE A 109 -13.03 -11.24 -0.58
C ILE A 109 -12.59 -11.37 0.88
N HIS A 110 -11.51 -12.11 1.12
CA HIS A 110 -10.97 -12.26 2.46
C HIS A 110 -10.15 -11.01 2.86
N PRO A 111 -10.24 -10.54 4.12
CA PRO A 111 -9.50 -9.36 4.60
C PRO A 111 -8.01 -9.63 4.84
N ALA A 112 -7.46 -10.68 4.23
CA ALA A 112 -6.05 -11.02 4.32
C ALA A 112 -5.21 -9.94 3.63
N LEU A 113 -4.31 -9.32 4.39
CA LEU A 113 -3.42 -8.26 3.90
C LEU A 113 -2.01 -8.80 3.73
N TRP A 114 -1.33 -8.37 2.68
CA TRP A 114 0.09 -8.61 2.45
C TRP A 114 0.83 -7.30 2.64
N LEU A 115 1.11 -6.93 3.88
CA LEU A 115 1.81 -5.69 4.20
C LEU A 115 3.31 -5.90 4.13
N LEU A 116 4.01 -4.97 3.46
CA LEU A 116 5.46 -4.89 3.48
C LEU A 116 5.89 -3.52 3.98
N VAL A 117 6.43 -3.49 5.21
CA VAL A 117 6.82 -2.27 5.89
C VAL A 117 8.33 -2.07 5.80
N LEU A 118 8.74 -0.95 5.21
CA LEU A 118 10.12 -0.47 5.28
C LEU A 118 10.25 0.39 6.53
N ALA A 119 11.01 -0.10 7.50
CA ALA A 119 11.14 0.56 8.79
C ALA A 119 12.54 0.44 9.37
N PRO A 120 13.01 1.46 10.10
CA PRO A 120 14.33 1.44 10.73
C PRO A 120 14.54 0.18 11.60
N SER A 121 15.81 -0.19 11.80
CA SER A 121 16.17 -1.17 12.81
C SER A 121 15.74 -0.67 14.20
N GLY A 122 15.29 -1.56 15.08
CA GLY A 122 14.84 -1.19 16.42
C GLY A 122 13.45 -0.54 16.50
N ALA A 123 12.68 -0.47 15.41
CA ALA A 123 11.33 0.13 15.38
C ALA A 123 10.23 -0.62 16.17
N GLY A 124 10.60 -1.50 17.11
CA GLY A 124 9.68 -2.21 18.02
C GLY A 124 8.58 -3.06 17.37
N LYS A 125 8.82 -3.54 16.15
CA LYS A 125 7.86 -4.27 15.29
C LYS A 125 7.15 -5.42 16.05
N THR A 126 7.94 -6.27 16.70
CA THR A 126 7.45 -7.42 17.49
C THR A 126 6.72 -6.99 18.76
N LEU A 127 7.20 -5.94 19.43
CA LEU A 127 6.58 -5.39 20.64
C LEU A 127 5.18 -4.89 20.31
N VAL A 128 5.05 -3.98 19.35
CA VAL A 128 3.78 -3.35 18.99
C VAL A 128 2.78 -4.39 18.51
N ARG A 129 3.19 -5.34 17.65
CA ARG A 129 2.29 -6.42 17.19
C ARG A 129 1.81 -7.29 18.35
N ARG A 130 2.69 -7.66 19.28
CA ARG A 130 2.31 -8.43 20.47
C ARG A 130 1.34 -7.63 21.34
N THR A 131 1.63 -6.37 21.64
CA THR A 131 0.76 -5.49 22.41
C THR A 131 -0.65 -5.42 21.80
N VAL A 132 -0.75 -5.27 20.48
CA VAL A 132 -2.05 -5.27 19.78
C VAL A 132 -2.75 -6.63 19.88
N ALA A 133 -2.07 -7.74 19.59
CA ALA A 133 -2.69 -9.06 19.61
C ALA A 133 -3.19 -9.45 21.00
N ASP A 134 -2.37 -9.18 22.03
CA ASP A 134 -2.70 -9.43 23.43
C ASP A 134 -3.86 -8.54 23.87
N ALA A 135 -3.83 -7.25 23.50
CA ALA A 135 -4.92 -6.32 23.80
C ALA A 135 -6.23 -6.72 23.10
N LEU A 136 -6.21 -7.30 21.90
CA LEU A 136 -7.40 -7.80 21.23
C LEU A 136 -7.81 -9.21 21.69
N GLY A 137 -7.01 -9.88 22.52
CA GLY A 137 -7.26 -11.25 22.96
C GLY A 137 -7.25 -12.27 21.82
N VAL A 138 -6.58 -11.97 20.70
CA VAL A 138 -6.58 -12.83 19.50
C VAL A 138 -5.38 -13.77 19.51
N LYS A 139 -5.63 -15.06 19.29
CA LYS A 139 -4.60 -16.08 19.11
C LYS A 139 -4.47 -16.44 17.64
N LEU A 140 -3.63 -15.70 16.93
CA LEU A 140 -3.44 -15.93 15.49
C LEU A 140 -2.68 -17.24 15.25
N ARG A 141 -3.20 -18.09 14.36
CA ARG A 141 -2.49 -19.22 13.76
C ARG A 141 -1.34 -18.68 12.91
N MET A 142 -0.12 -18.85 13.42
CA MET A 142 1.10 -18.37 12.78
C MET A 142 1.58 -19.36 11.71
N LEU A 143 2.04 -18.85 10.57
CA LEU A 143 2.87 -19.64 9.66
C LEU A 143 4.28 -19.75 10.26
N THR A 144 4.79 -20.96 10.43
CA THR A 144 6.18 -21.18 10.84
C THR A 144 7.13 -20.89 9.69
N ASP A 145 8.34 -20.39 10.01
CA ASP A 145 9.32 -20.03 8.98
C ASP A 145 9.76 -21.27 8.20
N PRO A 146 9.49 -21.32 6.88
CA PRO A 146 9.75 -22.52 6.12
C PRO A 146 11.17 -22.53 5.57
N GLY A 147 11.85 -23.66 5.74
CA GLY A 147 13.16 -23.91 5.09
C GLY A 147 13.06 -24.44 3.66
N SER A 148 11.85 -24.74 3.17
CA SER A 148 11.60 -25.26 1.81
C SER A 148 10.13 -25.08 1.40
N GLY A 149 9.82 -25.26 0.11
CA GLY A 149 8.44 -25.29 -0.38
C GLY A 149 7.56 -26.31 0.34
N LYS A 150 8.07 -27.53 0.59
CA LYS A 150 7.34 -28.56 1.34
C LYS A 150 7.05 -28.10 2.78
N ALA A 151 8.03 -27.53 3.46
CA ALA A 151 7.85 -27.00 4.82
C ALA A 151 6.80 -25.87 4.86
N PHE A 152 6.78 -25.02 3.84
CA PHE A 152 5.78 -23.97 3.69
C PHE A 152 4.37 -24.57 3.60
N LEU A 153 4.18 -25.58 2.74
CA LEU A 153 2.87 -26.20 2.55
C LEU A 153 2.41 -26.95 3.81
N SER A 154 3.31 -27.68 4.47
CA SER A 154 3.01 -28.35 5.74
C SER A 154 2.65 -27.35 6.85
N ALA A 155 3.35 -26.21 6.94
CA ALA A 155 3.03 -25.16 7.90
C ALA A 155 1.65 -24.54 7.62
N LEU A 156 1.32 -24.33 6.34
CA LEU A 156 0.02 -23.79 5.94
C LEU A 156 -1.11 -24.79 6.25
N GLN A 157 -0.88 -26.08 6.00
CA GLN A 157 -1.83 -27.14 6.35
C GLN A 157 -2.04 -27.24 7.86
N ALA A 158 -0.98 -27.14 8.66
CA ALA A 158 -1.07 -27.12 10.12
C ALA A 158 -1.83 -25.90 10.68
N ALA A 159 -1.96 -24.84 9.89
CA ALA A 159 -2.79 -23.67 10.17
C ALA A 159 -4.18 -23.75 9.51
N ASP A 160 -4.63 -24.95 9.13
CA ASP A 160 -5.90 -25.23 8.42
C ASP A 160 -6.08 -24.41 7.13
N GLY A 161 -4.98 -24.09 6.45
CA GLY A 161 -4.99 -23.28 5.24
C GLY A 161 -5.17 -21.77 5.47
N VAL A 162 -5.38 -21.31 6.71
CA VAL A 162 -5.59 -19.88 7.04
C VAL A 162 -4.55 -19.40 8.05
N ALA A 163 -3.48 -18.78 7.54
CA ALA A 163 -2.30 -18.46 8.33
C ALA A 163 -1.97 -16.96 8.35
N TYR A 164 -1.31 -16.53 9.42
CA TYR A 164 -0.66 -15.24 9.54
C TYR A 164 0.86 -15.39 9.58
N TRP A 165 1.56 -14.77 8.64
CA TRP A 165 3.01 -14.81 8.55
C TRP A 165 3.61 -13.44 8.86
N MET A 166 4.11 -13.29 10.08
CA MET A 166 4.93 -12.14 10.44
C MET A 166 6.40 -12.50 10.22
N ARG A 167 7.11 -11.70 9.44
CA ARG A 167 8.53 -11.96 9.15
C ARG A 167 9.34 -10.68 9.20
N ASP A 168 10.37 -10.68 10.05
CA ASP A 168 11.42 -9.67 10.01
C ASP A 168 12.45 -10.04 8.93
N GLU A 169 13.23 -9.06 8.45
CA GLU A 169 14.18 -9.26 7.34
C GLU A 169 13.49 -9.82 6.07
N TYR A 170 12.24 -9.45 5.83
CA TYR A 170 11.42 -10.04 4.77
C TYR A 170 12.01 -9.85 3.36
N GLY A 171 12.67 -8.72 3.09
CA GLY A 171 13.37 -8.48 1.83
C GLY A 171 14.47 -9.51 1.56
N GLN A 172 15.20 -9.95 2.59
CA GLN A 172 16.21 -11.01 2.43
C GLN A 172 15.56 -12.37 2.13
N LEU A 173 14.41 -12.66 2.74
CA LEU A 173 13.64 -13.85 2.39
C LEU A 173 13.16 -13.81 0.94
N LEU A 174 12.61 -12.67 0.50
CA LEU A 174 12.19 -12.48 -0.90
C LEU A 174 13.36 -12.67 -1.86
N LYS A 175 14.55 -12.16 -1.53
CA LYS A 175 15.77 -12.39 -2.30
C LYS A 175 16.12 -13.88 -2.40
N GLN A 176 16.04 -14.61 -1.29
CA GLN A 176 16.28 -16.06 -1.28
C GLN A 176 15.25 -16.82 -2.13
N ILE A 177 13.98 -16.42 -2.08
CA ILE A 177 12.92 -16.97 -2.93
C ILE A 177 13.21 -16.67 -4.41
N GLY A 178 13.65 -15.45 -4.74
CA GLY A 178 13.97 -15.02 -6.10
C GLY A 178 15.18 -15.74 -6.70
N ASN A 179 16.22 -15.99 -5.89
CA ASN A 179 17.44 -16.69 -6.31
C ASN A 179 17.24 -18.20 -6.60
N GLY A 180 16.09 -18.77 -6.22
CA GLY A 180 15.77 -20.18 -6.41
C GLY A 180 16.33 -21.10 -5.32
N GLY A 181 16.43 -22.41 -5.62
CA GLY A 181 16.81 -23.44 -4.65
C GLY A 181 15.62 -23.99 -3.84
N PRO A 182 15.80 -24.42 -2.58
CA PRO A 182 14.75 -25.05 -1.77
C PRO A 182 13.50 -24.16 -1.55
N LEU A 183 13.70 -22.84 -1.61
CA LEU A 183 12.64 -21.84 -1.46
C LEU A 183 12.05 -21.36 -2.80
N GLY A 184 12.57 -21.81 -3.95
CA GLY A 184 12.06 -21.39 -5.26
C GLY A 184 10.57 -21.70 -5.44
N GLN A 185 10.13 -22.87 -4.98
CA GLN A 185 8.71 -23.28 -5.00
C GLN A 185 7.80 -22.41 -4.12
N VAL A 186 8.36 -21.75 -3.10
CA VAL A 186 7.58 -20.86 -2.22
C VAL A 186 7.03 -19.67 -3.00
N ARG A 187 7.73 -19.21 -4.05
CA ARG A 187 7.24 -18.15 -4.94
C ARG A 187 5.89 -18.51 -5.53
N ASP A 188 5.79 -19.68 -6.15
CA ASP A 188 4.56 -20.14 -6.79
C ASP A 188 3.45 -20.37 -5.76
N TYR A 189 3.79 -20.96 -4.60
CA TYR A 189 2.82 -21.16 -3.52
C TYR A 189 2.27 -19.86 -2.94
N MET A 190 3.12 -18.83 -2.83
CA MET A 190 2.68 -17.50 -2.45
C MET A 190 1.72 -16.93 -3.50
N LEU A 191 2.03 -17.04 -4.79
CA LEU A 191 1.14 -16.56 -5.85
C LEU A 191 -0.24 -17.23 -5.79
N HIS A 192 -0.28 -18.56 -5.65
CA HIS A 192 -1.53 -19.31 -5.46
C HIS A 192 -2.25 -18.92 -4.15
N ALA A 193 -1.52 -18.69 -3.05
CA ALA A 193 -2.10 -18.25 -1.78
C ALA A 193 -2.76 -16.87 -1.86
N TYR A 194 -2.23 -15.98 -2.70
CA TYR A 194 -2.83 -14.66 -2.95
C TYR A 194 -4.13 -14.76 -3.75
N ASP A 195 -4.15 -15.64 -4.74
CA ASP A 195 -5.32 -15.86 -5.62
C ASP A 195 -6.34 -16.83 -5.00
N HIS A 196 -6.04 -17.39 -3.82
CA HIS A 196 -6.84 -18.40 -3.10
C HIS A 196 -7.01 -19.72 -3.87
N ASP A 197 -6.05 -20.02 -4.74
CA ASP A 197 -6.01 -21.22 -5.56
C ASP A 197 -5.43 -22.41 -4.77
N ARG A 198 -5.89 -23.61 -5.11
CA ARG A 198 -5.38 -24.87 -4.56
C ARG A 198 -3.86 -24.96 -4.70
N ILE A 199 -3.18 -25.22 -3.58
CA ILE A 199 -1.75 -25.55 -3.57
C ILE A 199 -1.63 -27.05 -3.28
N ALA A 200 -0.95 -27.78 -4.16
CA ALA A 200 -0.68 -29.20 -3.96
C ALA A 200 0.78 -29.53 -4.28
N ASN A 201 1.35 -30.46 -3.51
CA ASN A 201 2.65 -31.06 -3.79
C ASN A 201 2.52 -32.58 -3.60
N GLU A 202 2.89 -33.32 -4.64
CA GLU A 202 2.90 -34.78 -4.60
C GLU A 202 4.32 -35.27 -4.36
N THR A 203 4.50 -36.09 -3.32
CA THR A 203 5.80 -36.70 -3.03
C THR A 203 5.66 -38.21 -2.89
N MET A 204 6.68 -38.95 -3.33
CA MET A 204 6.69 -40.41 -3.25
C MET A 204 6.58 -40.97 -1.82
N LYS A 205 6.99 -40.20 -0.79
CA LYS A 205 6.99 -40.64 0.62
C LYS A 205 5.70 -40.31 1.36
N ASP A 206 5.14 -39.11 1.16
CA ASP A 206 4.02 -38.61 1.98
C ASP A 206 2.71 -38.51 1.20
N GLY A 207 2.69 -38.94 -0.07
CA GLY A 207 1.54 -38.79 -0.95
C GLY A 207 1.31 -37.33 -1.35
N VAL A 208 0.04 -37.00 -1.62
CA VAL A 208 -0.39 -35.64 -2.00
C VAL A 208 -0.67 -34.84 -0.74
N VAL A 209 0.14 -33.80 -0.49
CA VAL A 209 -0.18 -32.75 0.49
C VAL A 209 -0.85 -31.61 -0.26
N ALA A 210 -2.04 -31.19 0.16
CA ALA A 210 -2.77 -30.12 -0.50
C ALA A 210 -3.50 -29.21 0.47
N VAL A 211 -3.62 -27.94 0.10
CA VAL A 211 -4.46 -26.92 0.74
C VAL A 211 -5.37 -26.36 -0.35
N GLU A 212 -6.67 -26.59 -0.22
CA GLU A 212 -7.64 -26.31 -1.29
C GLU A 212 -7.94 -24.81 -1.46
N LYS A 213 -8.01 -24.06 -0.36
CA LYS A 213 -8.30 -22.61 -0.36
C LYS A 213 -7.38 -21.90 0.63
N PRO A 214 -6.12 -21.67 0.26
CA PRO A 214 -5.17 -20.98 1.12
C PRO A 214 -5.56 -19.51 1.31
N ILE A 215 -5.55 -19.06 2.57
CA ILE A 215 -5.71 -17.66 2.94
C ILE A 215 -4.50 -17.27 3.79
N LEU A 216 -3.60 -16.51 3.20
CA LEU A 216 -2.37 -16.08 3.84
C LEU A 216 -2.42 -14.57 4.09
N SER A 217 -2.25 -14.14 5.34
CA SER A 217 -1.96 -12.76 5.71
C SER A 217 -0.48 -12.61 6.00
N ILE A 218 0.17 -11.56 5.48
CA ILE A 218 1.60 -11.33 5.64
C ILE A 218 1.82 -9.96 6.28
N LEU A 219 2.63 -9.92 7.34
CA LEU A 219 3.29 -8.71 7.82
C LEU A 219 4.80 -8.90 7.65
N GLY A 220 5.30 -8.52 6.48
CA GLY A 220 6.72 -8.46 6.19
C GLY A 220 7.29 -7.13 6.66
N VAL A 221 8.40 -7.16 7.36
CA VAL A 221 9.13 -5.95 7.74
C VAL A 221 10.57 -6.06 7.27
N THR A 222 11.13 -4.97 6.76
CA THR A 222 12.51 -4.90 6.27
C THR A 222 13.12 -3.55 6.64
N VAL A 223 14.43 -3.55 6.90
CA VAL A 223 15.17 -2.31 7.14
C VAL A 223 15.35 -1.59 5.82
N ASP A 224 14.88 -0.35 5.77
CA ASP A 224 14.96 0.52 4.59
C ASP A 224 16.40 0.66 4.06
N ALA A 225 17.40 0.77 4.94
CA ALA A 225 18.82 0.83 4.58
C ALA A 225 19.33 -0.41 3.81
N THR A 226 18.68 -1.57 3.98
CA THR A 226 19.06 -2.82 3.31
C THR A 226 18.21 -3.14 2.10
N TRP A 227 17.17 -2.35 1.85
CA TRP A 227 16.15 -2.61 0.84
C TRP A 227 16.73 -2.80 -0.56
N SER A 228 17.54 -1.86 -1.04
CA SER A 228 18.16 -1.90 -2.38
C SER A 228 19.16 -3.05 -2.57
N SER A 229 19.70 -3.60 -1.48
CA SER A 229 20.57 -4.78 -1.52
C SER A 229 19.79 -6.09 -1.56
N ALA A 230 18.53 -6.05 -1.14
CA ALA A 230 17.65 -7.20 -1.01
C ALA A 230 16.74 -7.37 -2.24
N ILE A 231 16.21 -6.27 -2.76
CA ILE A 231 15.21 -6.24 -3.82
C ILE A 231 15.76 -5.42 -4.99
N ASP A 232 15.86 -6.06 -6.16
CA ASP A 232 16.23 -5.39 -7.40
C ASP A 232 14.99 -4.90 -8.19
N ALA A 233 15.25 -4.17 -9.27
CA ALA A 233 14.22 -3.63 -10.14
C ALA A 233 13.38 -4.71 -10.84
N GLU A 234 13.96 -5.89 -11.11
CA GLU A 234 13.26 -7.00 -11.77
C GLU A 234 12.21 -7.61 -10.83
N MET A 235 12.57 -7.80 -9.56
CA MET A 235 11.66 -8.26 -8.52
C MET A 235 10.50 -7.28 -8.29
N LEU A 236 10.73 -5.98 -8.47
CA LEU A 236 9.68 -4.96 -8.34
C LEU A 236 8.68 -4.98 -9.50
N VAL A 237 9.11 -5.32 -10.71
CA VAL A 237 8.18 -5.45 -11.85
C VAL A 237 7.54 -6.84 -11.90
N ASP A 238 8.02 -7.79 -11.08
CA ASP A 238 7.46 -9.11 -10.97
C ASP A 238 6.06 -9.14 -10.32
N GLY A 239 5.28 -10.14 -10.71
CA GLY A 239 3.96 -10.42 -10.21
C GLY A 239 3.90 -10.61 -8.69
N LEU A 240 4.96 -11.03 -8.00
CA LEU A 240 4.94 -11.21 -6.54
C LEU A 240 4.95 -9.88 -5.78
N MET A 241 5.82 -8.92 -6.14
CA MET A 241 5.93 -7.65 -5.41
C MET A 241 4.70 -6.77 -5.57
N ALA A 242 4.10 -6.77 -6.75
CA ALA A 242 2.86 -6.02 -6.97
C ALA A 242 1.66 -6.53 -6.14
N ARG A 243 1.76 -7.68 -5.45
CA ARG A 243 0.75 -8.19 -4.49
C ARG A 243 0.92 -7.63 -3.07
N HIS A 244 2.07 -7.03 -2.77
CA HIS A 244 2.35 -6.44 -1.47
C HIS A 244 1.87 -4.99 -1.41
N LEU A 245 1.32 -4.63 -0.26
CA LEU A 245 0.89 -3.28 0.09
C LEU A 245 2.01 -2.63 0.90
N PHE A 246 2.74 -1.71 0.25
CA PHE A 246 3.91 -1.06 0.85
C PHE A 246 3.54 -0.02 1.90
N MET A 247 4.37 0.09 2.93
CA MET A 247 4.35 1.19 3.90
C MET A 247 5.79 1.61 4.21
N THR A 248 6.03 2.91 4.31
CA THR A 248 7.31 3.49 4.72
C THR A 248 7.15 4.10 6.10
N CYS A 249 8.14 3.89 6.97
CA CYS A 249 8.18 4.48 8.31
C CYS A 249 9.22 5.59 8.35
N ALA A 250 8.86 6.74 8.89
CA ALA A 250 9.80 7.84 9.06
C ALA A 250 10.81 7.53 10.18
N HIS A 251 12.08 7.87 9.97
CA HIS A 251 13.08 7.87 11.05
C HIS A 251 12.73 8.94 12.08
N ARG A 252 12.87 8.59 13.36
CA ARG A 252 12.64 9.50 14.47
C ARG A 252 13.90 9.59 15.33
N PRO A 253 14.21 10.78 15.89
CA PRO A 253 15.36 10.94 16.76
C PRO A 253 15.17 10.13 18.04
N LEU A 254 16.26 9.51 18.51
CA LEU A 254 16.29 8.88 19.83
C LEU A 254 15.98 9.94 20.88
N SER A 255 14.86 9.75 21.57
CA SER A 255 14.32 10.75 22.50
C SER A 255 13.74 10.13 23.77
N THR A 256 13.49 8.82 23.78
CA THR A 256 12.90 8.13 24.92
C THR A 256 13.86 7.06 25.44
N PRO A 257 14.49 7.23 26.62
CA PRO A 257 15.49 6.29 27.14
C PRO A 257 14.90 4.96 27.59
N ARG A 258 13.63 4.97 28.05
CA ARG A 258 12.88 3.76 28.44
C ARG A 258 11.43 3.93 28.07
N TYR A 259 10.89 2.99 27.31
CA TYR A 259 9.46 3.01 26.95
C TYR A 259 8.60 2.60 28.15
N PRO A 260 7.47 3.28 28.41
CA PRO A 260 6.53 2.92 29.47
C PRO A 260 5.62 1.77 29.01
N ILE A 261 6.21 0.58 28.76
CA ILE A 261 5.55 -0.55 28.10
C ILE A 261 4.27 -0.97 28.83
N GLU A 262 4.29 -1.06 30.16
CA GLU A 262 3.12 -1.46 30.96
C GLU A 262 1.96 -0.48 30.77
N GLN A 263 2.21 0.82 30.92
CA GLN A 263 1.19 1.85 30.70
C GLN A 263 0.65 1.85 29.27
N MET A 264 1.52 1.65 28.28
CA MET A 264 1.10 1.52 26.88
C MET A 264 0.19 0.31 26.69
N MET A 265 0.54 -0.84 27.26
CA MET A 265 -0.27 -2.06 27.18
C MET A 265 -1.63 -1.88 27.85
N GLU A 266 -1.69 -1.23 29.02
CA GLU A 266 -2.95 -0.91 29.72
C GLU A 266 -3.85 0.01 28.88
N ASN A 267 -3.28 1.09 28.32
CA ASN A 267 -4.02 2.05 27.50
C ASN A 267 -4.57 1.39 26.24
N VAL A 268 -3.77 0.56 25.56
CA VAL A 268 -4.20 -0.18 24.38
C VAL A 268 -5.27 -1.22 24.75
N ALA A 269 -5.10 -1.95 25.86
CA ALA A 269 -6.08 -2.94 26.32
C ALA A 269 -7.42 -2.29 26.68
N ALA A 270 -7.42 -1.11 27.30
CA ALA A 270 -8.63 -0.36 27.64
C ALA A 270 -9.43 0.03 26.39
N ALA A 271 -8.75 0.39 25.30
CA ALA A 271 -9.40 0.73 24.03
C ALA A 271 -9.90 -0.48 23.22
N ALA A 272 -9.47 -1.70 23.59
CA ALA A 272 -9.78 -2.91 22.81
C ALA A 272 -11.19 -3.47 23.05
N GLY A 273 -11.84 -3.09 24.16
CA GLY A 273 -13.09 -3.72 24.64
C GLY A 273 -14.15 -3.95 23.55
N PRO A 274 -14.69 -2.89 22.92
CA PRO A 274 -15.71 -3.01 21.88
C PRO A 274 -15.25 -3.84 20.68
N LEU A 275 -13.95 -3.76 20.34
CA LEU A 275 -13.38 -4.43 19.18
C LEU A 275 -13.19 -5.94 19.40
N ARG A 276 -12.91 -6.39 20.64
CA ARG A 276 -12.76 -7.81 20.99
C ARG A 276 -14.01 -8.62 20.64
N GLU A 277 -15.18 -8.11 21.04
CA GLU A 277 -16.47 -8.79 20.83
C GLU A 277 -16.78 -8.95 19.35
N ARG A 278 -16.49 -7.91 18.56
CA ARG A 278 -16.69 -7.93 17.11
C ARG A 278 -15.74 -8.89 16.42
N LEU A 279 -14.47 -8.92 16.83
CA LEU A 279 -13.50 -9.85 16.28
C LEU A 279 -13.83 -11.30 16.63
N ALA A 280 -14.49 -11.56 17.75
CA ALA A 280 -14.91 -12.91 18.13
C ALA A 280 -16.03 -13.50 17.24
N GLN A 281 -16.67 -12.68 16.40
CA GLN A 281 -17.69 -13.16 15.46
C GLN A 281 -17.07 -14.06 14.37
N THR A 282 -17.61 -15.27 14.23
CA THR A 282 -17.14 -16.27 13.26
C THR A 282 -18.05 -16.33 12.04
N GLY A 283 -17.49 -16.47 10.84
CA GLY A 283 -18.20 -16.71 9.59
C GLY A 283 -19.02 -15.52 9.07
N ALA A 284 -18.79 -14.31 9.58
CA ALA A 284 -19.55 -13.13 9.20
C ALA A 284 -19.29 -12.76 7.73
N SER A 285 -20.38 -12.62 6.96
CA SER A 285 -20.34 -12.23 5.55
C SER A 285 -20.81 -10.79 5.40
N TYR A 286 -19.87 -9.90 5.11
CA TYR A 286 -20.11 -8.48 4.92
C TYR A 286 -20.41 -8.17 3.46
N VAL A 287 -21.14 -7.08 3.23
CA VAL A 287 -21.51 -6.60 1.90
C VAL A 287 -21.20 -5.12 1.78
N ILE A 288 -20.43 -4.72 0.77
CA ILE A 288 -20.23 -3.31 0.43
C ILE A 288 -21.54 -2.75 -0.11
N GLY A 289 -22.16 -1.84 0.62
CA GLY A 289 -23.46 -1.26 0.23
C GLY A 289 -23.37 -0.45 -1.06
N ARG A 290 -24.50 -0.26 -1.74
CA ARG A 290 -24.57 0.44 -3.05
C ARG A 290 -23.89 1.80 -3.05
N LYS A 291 -24.11 2.60 -2.01
CA LYS A 291 -23.51 3.93 -1.88
C LYS A 291 -21.99 3.87 -1.69
N ALA A 292 -21.50 2.87 -0.96
CA ALA A 292 -20.07 2.64 -0.78
C ALA A 292 -19.40 2.16 -2.06
N ALA A 293 -20.05 1.28 -2.83
CA ALA A 293 -19.58 0.85 -4.15
C ALA A 293 -19.48 2.03 -5.13
N ALA A 294 -20.52 2.87 -5.21
CA ALA A 294 -20.49 4.08 -6.06
C ALA A 294 -19.39 5.08 -5.65
N LEU A 295 -19.12 5.21 -4.35
CA LEU A 295 -18.00 6.01 -3.85
C LEU A 295 -16.65 5.45 -4.32
N TYR A 296 -16.45 4.14 -4.19
CA TYR A 296 -15.25 3.46 -4.66
C TYR A 296 -15.02 3.70 -6.15
N GLU A 297 -16.03 3.51 -7.00
CA GLU A 297 -15.93 3.71 -8.45
C GLU A 297 -15.55 5.15 -8.80
N THR A 298 -16.22 6.12 -8.18
CA THR A 298 -15.95 7.54 -8.40
C THR A 298 -14.49 7.86 -8.06
N GLN A 299 -14.05 7.44 -6.88
CA GLN A 299 -12.71 7.66 -6.38
C GLN A 299 -11.65 6.93 -7.23
N TRP A 300 -11.94 5.73 -7.70
CA TRP A 300 -11.08 4.96 -8.59
C TRP A 300 -10.88 5.66 -9.93
N HIS A 301 -11.95 6.15 -10.55
CA HIS A 301 -11.86 6.90 -11.80
C HIS A 301 -11.10 8.23 -11.64
N GLU A 302 -11.33 8.94 -10.54
CA GLU A 302 -10.58 10.17 -10.23
C GLU A 302 -9.09 9.89 -10.11
N LEU A 303 -8.70 8.88 -9.32
CA LEU A 303 -7.30 8.52 -9.13
C LEU A 303 -6.68 8.03 -10.45
N ALA A 304 -7.37 7.15 -11.19
CA ALA A 304 -6.92 6.65 -12.49
C ALA A 304 -6.65 7.81 -13.47
N ARG A 305 -7.51 8.83 -13.50
CA ARG A 305 -7.32 10.03 -14.32
C ARG A 305 -6.12 10.87 -13.86
N LEU A 306 -5.87 10.94 -12.55
CA LEU A 306 -4.74 11.68 -11.97
C LEU A 306 -3.40 11.00 -12.24
N VAL A 307 -3.33 9.67 -12.10
CA VAL A 307 -2.09 8.92 -12.31
C VAL A 307 -1.85 8.62 -13.79
N GLY A 308 -2.90 8.45 -14.59
CA GLY A 308 -2.78 8.11 -16.01
C GLY A 308 -1.95 6.85 -16.22
N GLU A 309 -1.02 6.89 -17.18
CA GLU A 309 -0.10 5.78 -17.47
C GLU A 309 1.19 5.81 -16.63
N LYS A 310 1.26 6.67 -15.60
CA LYS A 310 2.48 6.86 -14.78
C LYS A 310 2.72 5.78 -13.73
N VAL A 311 1.72 4.97 -13.47
CA VAL A 311 1.78 3.87 -12.50
C VAL A 311 1.52 2.59 -13.24
N ASP A 312 2.32 1.57 -12.93
CA ASP A 312 2.10 0.24 -13.47
C ASP A 312 0.68 -0.27 -13.15
N ARG A 313 0.02 -0.85 -14.15
CA ARG A 313 -1.38 -1.24 -14.06
C ARG A 313 -1.62 -2.34 -13.03
N ALA A 314 -0.64 -3.24 -12.83
CA ALA A 314 -0.76 -4.32 -11.85
C ALA A 314 -0.73 -3.76 -10.43
N TYR A 315 0.21 -2.85 -10.13
CA TYR A 315 0.24 -2.13 -8.86
C TYR A 315 -1.04 -1.34 -8.61
N PHE A 316 -1.45 -0.54 -9.60
CA PHE A 316 -2.66 0.27 -9.49
C PHE A 316 -3.88 -0.59 -9.15
N ARG A 317 -4.15 -1.63 -9.94
CA ARG A 317 -5.30 -2.51 -9.71
C ARG A 317 -5.24 -3.20 -8.35
N ARG A 318 -4.11 -3.83 -8.00
CA ARG A 318 -4.00 -4.60 -6.75
C ARG A 318 -4.11 -3.72 -5.51
N ILE A 319 -3.48 -2.55 -5.51
CA ILE A 319 -3.61 -1.58 -4.43
C ILE A 319 -5.06 -1.11 -4.33
N THR A 320 -5.70 -0.70 -5.43
CA THR A 320 -7.10 -0.25 -5.38
C THR A 320 -8.07 -1.36 -4.96
N TRP A 321 -7.82 -2.62 -5.38
CA TRP A 321 -8.67 -3.75 -5.01
C TRP A 321 -8.61 -4.08 -3.51
N SER A 322 -7.53 -3.67 -2.82
CA SER A 322 -7.45 -3.77 -1.36
C SER A 322 -8.47 -2.89 -0.63
N ALA A 323 -9.12 -1.94 -1.32
CA ALA A 323 -10.17 -1.10 -0.74
C ALA A 323 -11.28 -1.93 -0.08
N ALA A 324 -11.70 -3.03 -0.71
CA ALA A 324 -12.73 -3.90 -0.13
C ALA A 324 -12.27 -4.51 1.21
N ARG A 325 -11.03 -5.02 1.26
CA ARG A 325 -10.41 -5.59 2.47
C ARG A 325 -10.34 -4.53 3.57
N TYR A 326 -9.88 -3.33 3.23
CA TYR A 326 -9.80 -2.23 4.19
C TYR A 326 -11.17 -1.72 4.63
N ALA A 327 -12.16 -1.68 3.75
CA ALA A 327 -13.50 -1.22 4.10
C ALA A 327 -14.13 -2.12 5.17
N LEU A 328 -13.89 -3.44 5.10
CA LEU A 328 -14.26 -4.36 6.17
C LEU A 328 -13.51 -4.06 7.48
N ILE A 329 -12.18 -3.90 7.41
CA ILE A 329 -11.37 -3.60 8.59
C ILE A 329 -11.81 -2.29 9.25
N TYR A 330 -12.05 -1.23 8.46
CA TYR A 330 -12.55 0.05 8.97
C TYR A 330 -13.98 -0.01 9.48
N HIS A 331 -14.87 -0.80 8.85
CA HIS A 331 -16.23 -1.02 9.36
C HIS A 331 -16.20 -1.57 10.80
N VAL A 332 -15.27 -2.50 11.04
CA VAL A 332 -15.05 -3.09 12.37
C VAL A 332 -14.37 -2.10 13.32
N LEU A 333 -13.34 -1.38 12.88
CA LEU A 333 -12.64 -0.36 13.71
C LEU A 333 -13.52 0.83 14.10
N LEU A 334 -14.44 1.24 13.23
CA LEU A 334 -15.40 2.33 13.45
C LEU A 334 -16.64 1.88 14.22
N GLU A 335 -16.66 0.62 14.65
CA GLU A 335 -17.73 0.04 15.45
C GLU A 335 -19.12 0.15 14.78
N LYS A 336 -19.17 0.11 13.43
CA LYS A 336 -20.44 0.21 12.69
C LYS A 336 -21.28 -1.05 12.83
N GLU A 337 -22.54 -0.90 13.19
CA GLU A 337 -23.44 -2.05 13.36
C GLU A 337 -23.75 -2.76 12.04
N GLY A 338 -24.17 -4.03 12.15
CA GLY A 338 -24.56 -4.85 11.02
C GLY A 338 -23.41 -5.26 10.09
N PHE A 339 -23.81 -5.88 8.97
CA PHE A 339 -22.89 -6.46 7.98
C PHE A 339 -22.83 -5.67 6.66
N GLU A 340 -23.59 -4.57 6.54
CA GLU A 340 -23.52 -3.68 5.39
C GLU A 340 -22.46 -2.59 5.62
N ILE A 341 -21.45 -2.55 4.76
CA ILE A 341 -20.36 -1.57 4.82
C ILE A 341 -20.81 -0.28 4.13
N GLY A 342 -20.83 0.79 4.92
CA GLY A 342 -21.23 2.14 4.48
C GLY A 342 -20.11 2.96 3.84
N THR A 343 -20.47 4.18 3.42
CA THR A 343 -19.57 5.14 2.75
C THR A 343 -18.44 5.62 3.65
N GLU A 344 -18.64 5.67 4.97
CA GLU A 344 -17.62 6.13 5.91
C GLU A 344 -16.44 5.15 5.97
N ALA A 345 -16.71 3.86 6.15
CA ALA A 345 -15.68 2.82 6.14
C ALA A 345 -14.95 2.75 4.79
N MET A 346 -15.68 2.87 3.68
CA MET A 346 -15.08 2.96 2.35
C MET A 346 -14.23 4.21 2.16
N SER A 347 -14.61 5.36 2.73
CA SER A 347 -13.81 6.59 2.67
C SER A 347 -12.46 6.40 3.35
N TRP A 348 -12.42 5.80 4.54
CA TRP A 348 -11.17 5.48 5.23
C TRP A 348 -10.34 4.42 4.48
N ALA A 349 -11.00 3.41 3.93
CA ALA A 349 -10.35 2.42 3.08
C ALA A 349 -9.66 3.06 1.87
N TRP A 350 -10.32 4.03 1.22
CA TRP A 350 -9.75 4.73 0.09
C TRP A 350 -8.56 5.62 0.47
N ARG A 351 -8.59 6.25 1.66
CA ARG A 351 -7.41 6.96 2.18
C ARG A 351 -6.23 6.01 2.38
N MET A 352 -6.48 4.78 2.84
CA MET A 352 -5.44 3.75 2.95
C MET A 352 -4.89 3.32 1.58
N VAL A 353 -5.75 3.20 0.56
CA VAL A 353 -5.33 2.96 -0.84
C VAL A 353 -4.39 4.07 -1.33
N GLN A 354 -4.73 5.34 -1.07
CA GLN A 354 -3.88 6.47 -1.45
C GLN A 354 -2.54 6.45 -0.69
N PHE A 355 -2.57 6.10 0.59
CA PHE A 355 -1.37 5.93 1.42
C PHE A 355 -0.44 4.86 0.84
N HIS A 356 -0.95 3.68 0.46
CA HIS A 356 -0.16 2.65 -0.19
C HIS A 356 0.38 3.07 -1.56
N MET A 357 -0.40 3.84 -2.32
CA MET A 357 0.04 4.34 -3.63
C MET A 357 1.23 5.30 -3.47
N GLN A 358 1.20 6.16 -2.46
CA GLN A 358 2.32 7.02 -2.12
C GLN A 358 3.54 6.19 -1.67
N ALA A 359 3.34 5.26 -0.72
CA ALA A 359 4.43 4.42 -0.21
C ALA A 359 5.07 3.58 -1.32
N THR A 360 4.29 3.07 -2.28
CA THR A 360 4.80 2.33 -3.43
C THR A 360 5.75 3.19 -4.26
N ARG A 361 5.40 4.46 -4.51
CA ARG A 361 6.28 5.38 -5.23
C ARG A 361 7.59 5.63 -4.48
N GLU A 362 7.52 5.77 -3.15
CA GLU A 362 8.70 5.93 -2.30
C GLU A 362 9.59 4.68 -2.34
N VAL A 363 9.02 3.49 -2.18
CA VAL A 363 9.75 2.21 -2.20
C VAL A 363 10.41 1.96 -3.56
N LEU A 364 9.72 2.24 -4.66
CA LEU A 364 10.29 2.14 -6.01
C LEU A 364 11.48 3.10 -6.19
N SER A 365 11.42 4.29 -5.57
CA SER A 365 12.54 5.23 -5.60
C SER A 365 13.74 4.81 -4.74
N LEU A 366 13.50 4.02 -3.68
CA LEU A 366 14.54 3.52 -2.78
C LEU A 366 15.27 2.28 -3.32
N ALA A 367 14.59 1.43 -4.11
CA ALA A 367 15.16 0.18 -4.61
C ALA A 367 16.30 0.40 -5.63
N ASP A 368 16.22 1.47 -6.40
CA ASP A 368 17.34 1.94 -7.22
C ASP A 368 17.45 3.46 -7.07
N PRO A 369 18.29 3.92 -6.10
CA PRO A 369 18.53 5.35 -5.84
C PRO A 369 19.11 6.08 -7.06
N GLY A 370 19.73 5.32 -7.98
CA GLY A 370 20.17 5.80 -9.27
C GLY A 370 19.05 5.80 -10.31
N PHE A 371 18.03 4.94 -10.20
CA PHE A 371 16.95 4.75 -11.18
C PHE A 371 16.23 6.03 -11.48
N VAL A 372 15.67 6.70 -10.49
CA VAL A 372 14.82 7.86 -10.75
C VAL A 372 15.66 8.98 -11.38
N PRO A 373 16.84 9.35 -10.85
CA PRO A 373 17.74 10.27 -11.54
C PRO A 373 18.19 9.80 -12.93
N LYS A 374 18.52 8.51 -13.11
CA LYS A 374 18.98 7.88 -14.36
C LYS A 374 17.88 7.86 -15.41
N VAL A 375 16.67 7.44 -15.05
CA VAL A 375 15.47 7.42 -15.87
C VAL A 375 15.09 8.83 -16.26
N LEU A 376 15.07 9.79 -15.32
CA LEU A 376 14.82 11.19 -15.63
C LEU A 376 15.88 11.78 -16.57
N LYS A 377 17.16 11.46 -16.35
CA LYS A 377 18.29 11.88 -17.21
C LYS A 377 18.19 11.28 -18.62
N ILE A 378 17.79 10.01 -18.74
CA ILE A 378 17.61 9.33 -20.03
C ILE A 378 16.36 9.85 -20.75
N ILE A 379 15.23 10.02 -20.04
CA ILE A 379 14.00 10.61 -20.59
C ILE A 379 14.28 12.03 -21.08
N GLN A 380 14.93 12.86 -20.27
CA GLN A 380 15.29 14.23 -20.65
C GLN A 380 16.18 14.25 -21.90
N TRP A 381 17.19 13.37 -21.97
CA TRP A 381 18.04 13.28 -23.15
C TRP A 381 17.26 12.81 -24.39
N VAL A 382 16.36 11.84 -24.25
CA VAL A 382 15.48 11.37 -25.33
C VAL A 382 14.56 12.51 -25.82
N ASP A 383 13.96 13.26 -24.90
CA ASP A 383 13.10 14.42 -25.22
C ASP A 383 13.89 15.50 -25.96
N GLU A 384 15.15 15.76 -25.57
CA GLU A 384 16.05 16.67 -26.29
C GLU A 384 16.33 16.19 -27.72
N GLN A 385 16.55 14.88 -27.92
CA GLN A 385 16.79 14.33 -29.27
C GLN A 385 15.54 14.41 -30.17
N ILE A 386 14.35 14.21 -29.59
CA ILE A 386 13.07 14.31 -30.30
C ILE A 386 12.76 15.79 -30.62
N GLY A 387 12.88 16.68 -29.64
CA GLY A 387 12.63 18.11 -29.79
C GLY A 387 13.61 18.80 -30.74
N ALA A 388 14.85 18.34 -30.82
CA ALA A 388 15.85 18.82 -31.77
C ALA A 388 15.63 18.30 -33.21
N GLY A 389 14.66 17.41 -33.45
CA GLY A 389 14.35 16.91 -34.79
C GLY A 389 15.47 16.07 -35.41
N THR A 390 16.31 15.44 -34.59
CA THR A 390 17.45 14.63 -35.04
C THR A 390 17.01 13.44 -35.88
N ASP A 391 17.87 12.99 -36.82
CA ASP A 391 17.57 11.81 -37.66
C ASP A 391 17.34 10.53 -36.84
N LEU A 392 17.88 10.46 -35.62
CA LEU A 392 17.63 9.39 -34.66
C LEU A 392 16.15 9.27 -34.27
N ALA A 393 15.45 10.39 -34.11
CA ALA A 393 14.01 10.41 -33.81
C ALA A 393 13.16 9.98 -35.02
N ARG A 394 13.64 10.27 -36.25
CA ARG A 394 12.96 9.86 -37.50
C ARG A 394 13.13 8.38 -37.83
N GLN A 395 14.23 7.76 -37.36
CA GLN A 395 14.55 6.34 -37.60
C GLN A 395 13.84 5.36 -36.65
N GLY A 396 13.05 5.85 -35.68
CA GLY A 396 12.19 5.06 -34.80
C GLY A 396 12.87 4.50 -33.54
N GLY A 397 12.08 3.82 -32.68
CA GLY A 397 12.49 3.40 -31.34
C GLY A 397 13.71 2.48 -31.27
N ALA A 398 13.98 1.68 -32.31
CA ALA A 398 15.15 0.81 -32.36
C ALA A 398 16.48 1.55 -32.58
N ALA A 399 16.46 2.67 -33.32
CA ALA A 399 17.63 3.52 -33.50
C ALA A 399 17.92 4.31 -32.22
N LEU A 400 16.86 4.84 -31.59
CA LEU A 400 16.93 5.52 -30.30
C LEU A 400 17.44 4.59 -29.19
N GLY A 401 16.96 3.34 -29.15
CA GLY A 401 17.40 2.32 -28.19
C GLY A 401 18.89 2.03 -28.27
N ARG A 402 19.44 1.94 -29.49
CA ARG A 402 20.90 1.76 -29.69
C ARG A 402 21.69 3.00 -29.28
N ALA A 403 21.18 4.20 -29.54
CA ALA A 403 21.82 5.44 -29.14
C ALA A 403 21.83 5.63 -27.62
N VAL A 404 20.72 5.31 -26.95
CA VAL A 404 20.61 5.26 -25.48
C VAL A 404 21.59 4.24 -24.90
N LEU A 405 21.61 3.02 -25.44
CA LEU A 405 22.54 1.99 -24.99
C LEU A 405 24.00 2.43 -25.12
N THR A 406 24.36 3.09 -26.22
CA THR A 406 25.73 3.57 -26.46
C THR A 406 26.12 4.70 -25.50
N ARG A 407 25.23 5.68 -25.33
CA ARG A 407 25.48 6.86 -24.49
C ARG A 407 25.51 6.53 -23.01
N PHE A 408 24.65 5.63 -22.57
CA PHE A 408 24.48 5.25 -21.17
C PHE A 408 24.98 3.82 -20.90
N HIS A 409 25.95 3.30 -21.68
CA HIS A 409 26.43 1.92 -21.58
C HIS A 409 26.99 1.54 -20.19
N ARG A 410 27.47 2.51 -19.42
CA ARG A 410 27.95 2.31 -18.04
C ARG A 410 26.83 2.33 -17.00
N GLU A 411 25.68 2.88 -17.38
CA GLU A 411 24.52 3.06 -16.52
C GLU A 411 23.46 1.99 -16.82
N LEU A 412 23.53 1.25 -17.94
CA LEU A 412 22.55 0.27 -18.38
C LEU A 412 23.11 -1.17 -18.33
N GLY A 413 22.30 -2.11 -17.85
CA GLY A 413 22.58 -3.55 -17.79
C GLY A 413 22.42 -4.27 -19.13
N GLY A 414 21.89 -3.61 -20.17
CA GLY A 414 21.90 -4.15 -21.52
C GLY A 414 20.85 -3.58 -22.47
N ALA A 415 20.78 -4.17 -23.66
CA ALA A 415 19.90 -3.70 -24.75
C ALA A 415 18.40 -3.81 -24.41
N SER A 416 18.01 -4.80 -23.59
CA SER A 416 16.62 -4.96 -23.13
C SER A 416 16.20 -3.77 -22.25
N GLU A 417 17.05 -3.39 -21.29
CA GLU A 417 16.79 -2.25 -20.40
C GLU A 417 16.76 -0.93 -21.19
N ALA A 418 17.70 -0.75 -22.12
CA ALA A 418 17.73 0.43 -22.99
C ALA A 418 16.45 0.58 -23.82
N LYS A 419 15.92 -0.53 -24.33
CA LYS A 419 14.67 -0.55 -25.10
C LYS A 419 13.47 -0.18 -24.22
N SER A 420 13.32 -0.80 -23.06
CA SER A 420 12.23 -0.51 -22.12
C SER A 420 12.21 0.96 -21.67
N LEU A 421 13.39 1.57 -21.48
CA LEU A 421 13.51 2.98 -21.11
C LEU A 421 13.18 3.93 -22.27
N VAL A 422 13.55 3.58 -23.51
CA VAL A 422 13.17 4.34 -24.71
C VAL A 422 11.66 4.25 -24.96
N ASP A 423 11.08 3.06 -24.83
CA ASP A 423 9.63 2.87 -24.97
C ASP A 423 8.87 3.67 -23.91
N LEU A 424 9.39 3.71 -22.68
CA LEU A 424 8.87 4.55 -21.59
C LEU A 424 8.95 6.04 -21.95
N ALA A 425 10.10 6.53 -22.42
CA ALA A 425 10.30 7.93 -22.78
C ALA A 425 9.41 8.38 -23.96
N LEU A 426 9.34 7.57 -25.03
CA LEU A 426 8.48 7.83 -26.20
C LEU A 426 6.98 7.85 -25.83
N LYS A 427 6.60 7.11 -24.80
CA LYS A 427 5.24 7.09 -24.25
C LYS A 427 4.92 8.37 -23.45
N TYR A 428 5.94 9.02 -22.86
CA TYR A 428 5.79 10.29 -22.13
C TYR A 428 5.92 11.55 -23.00
N ALA A 429 6.58 11.44 -24.16
CA ALA A 429 6.76 12.53 -25.11
C ALA A 429 5.54 12.80 -26.01
N LYS A 430 4.55 11.89 -26.02
CA LYS A 430 3.24 12.05 -26.68
C LYS A 430 2.19 12.50 -25.68
#